data_AF-A0A7C7KNY4-F1
#
_entry.id   AF-A0A7C7KNY4-F1
#
_cell.length_a   1.000
_cell.length_b   1.000
_cell.length_c   1.000
_cell.angle_alpha   90.00
_cell.angle_beta   90.00
_cell.angle_gamma   90.00
#
_symmetry.space_group_name_H-M   'P 1'
#
loop_
_entity.id
_entity.type
_entity.pdbx_description
1 polymer ?
#
loop_
_entity_poly.entity_id
_entity_poly.type
_entity_poly.pdbx_seq_one_letter_code
_entity_poly.pdbx_strand_id
1 'polypeptide(L)'
;VGIKSRELYEQPAPEILDKALREIESLILDRESLHFKLSNNQKYADLVYYGYWFSPLKEAFDEFNKSLLKNATGEVKLKLYKGNIYVLGRKSPYSLYDYKLATYDKEDAFDHIAGGKFTLVWGLPLRQIGKIKGMGGNK
;
A
#
# COMPACT_ATOMS: atom_id res chain seq x y z
N VAL A 1 14.63 -19.85 17.86
CA VAL A 1 15.01 -21.20 18.36
C VAL A 1 14.11 -22.35 17.87
N GLY A 2 13.22 -22.14 16.91
CA GLY A 2 12.50 -23.24 16.22
C GLY A 2 11.26 -23.80 16.92
N ILE A 3 10.95 -23.34 18.14
CA ILE A 3 9.73 -23.72 18.87
C ILE A 3 8.66 -22.65 18.76
N LYS A 4 7.40 -23.06 18.87
CA LYS A 4 6.26 -22.15 19.01
C LYS A 4 6.08 -21.78 20.48
N SER A 5 5.75 -20.53 20.76
CA SER A 5 5.36 -20.02 22.09
C SER A 5 3.97 -19.40 22.01
N ARG A 6 3.37 -19.17 23.19
CA ARG A 6 2.15 -18.37 23.33
C ARG A 6 2.48 -17.18 24.20
N GLU A 7 2.25 -16.00 23.67
CA GLU A 7 2.55 -14.73 24.34
C GLU A 7 1.34 -13.81 24.20
N LEU A 8 1.23 -12.85 25.12
CA LEU A 8 0.21 -11.82 25.12
C LEU A 8 0.92 -10.47 25.07
N TYR A 9 0.45 -9.58 24.19
CA TYR A 9 1.01 -8.24 24.04
C TYR A 9 -0.10 -7.21 24.06
N GLU A 10 0.18 -6.08 24.69
CA GLU A 10 -0.66 -4.89 24.65
C GLU A 10 0.16 -3.75 24.05
N GLN A 11 -0.21 -3.33 22.83
CA GLN A 11 0.56 -2.35 22.05
C GLN A 11 -0.35 -1.25 21.46
N PRO A 12 -1.09 -0.50 22.30
CA PRO A 12 -2.08 0.45 21.81
C PRO A 12 -1.46 1.57 20.97
N ALA A 13 -0.34 2.16 21.41
CA ALA A 13 0.30 3.26 20.69
C ALA A 13 0.94 2.81 19.36
N PRO A 14 1.74 1.72 19.30
CA PRO A 14 2.26 1.21 18.03
C PRO A 14 1.17 0.86 17.02
N GLU A 15 0.07 0.23 17.44
CA GLU A 15 -1.04 -0.12 16.56
C GLU A 15 -1.71 1.13 15.95
N ILE A 16 -1.90 2.17 16.76
CA ILE A 16 -2.44 3.46 16.31
C ILE A 16 -1.49 4.13 15.31
N LEU A 17 -0.19 4.14 15.59
CA LEU A 17 0.82 4.75 14.73
C LEU A 17 0.98 4.02 13.40
N ASP A 18 1.06 2.68 13.42
CA ASP A 18 1.13 1.87 12.19
C ASP A 18 -0.12 2.09 11.33
N LYS A 19 -1.31 2.08 11.94
CA LYS A 19 -2.56 2.36 11.22
C LYS A 19 -2.56 3.75 10.59
N ALA A 20 -2.16 4.79 11.33
CA ALA A 20 -2.09 6.15 10.81
C ALA A 20 -1.04 6.28 9.69
N LEU A 21 0.13 5.69 9.87
CA LEU A 21 1.22 5.76 8.89
C LEU A 21 0.81 5.10 7.57
N ARG A 22 0.14 3.93 7.60
CA ARG A 22 -0.39 3.29 6.39
C ARG A 22 -1.37 4.16 5.63
N GLU A 23 -2.20 4.93 6.32
CA GLU A 23 -3.11 5.87 5.67
C GLU A 23 -2.35 7.00 4.98
N ILE A 24 -1.30 7.55 5.61
CA ILE A 24 -0.42 8.53 4.95
C ILE A 24 0.28 7.91 3.75
N GLU A 25 0.85 6.72 3.88
CA GLU A 25 1.53 6.02 2.78
C GLU A 25 0.61 5.80 1.58
N SER A 26 -0.65 5.43 1.81
CA SER A 26 -1.62 5.26 0.73
C SER A 26 -2.00 6.57 0.02
N LEU A 27 -1.73 7.73 0.64
CA LEU A 27 -1.89 9.03 -0.02
C LEU A 27 -0.67 9.43 -0.84
N ILE A 28 0.53 9.02 -0.43
CA ILE A 28 1.79 9.59 -0.95
C ILE A 28 2.60 8.63 -1.83
N LEU A 29 2.35 7.33 -1.76
CA LEU A 29 3.05 6.31 -2.54
C LEU A 29 2.23 5.89 -3.76
N ASP A 30 2.91 5.69 -4.89
CA ASP A 30 2.30 5.05 -6.04
C ASP A 30 2.03 3.57 -5.76
N ARG A 31 1.22 2.95 -6.63
CA ARG A 31 0.80 1.56 -6.49
C ARG A 31 1.98 0.59 -6.37
N GLU A 32 2.97 0.68 -7.25
CA GLU A 32 4.06 -0.30 -7.28
C GLU A 32 4.96 -0.15 -6.06
N SER A 33 5.27 1.09 -5.69
CA SER A 33 6.04 1.38 -4.47
C SER A 33 5.35 0.85 -3.21
N LEU A 34 4.03 1.07 -3.08
CA LEU A 34 3.26 0.56 -1.94
C LEU A 34 3.24 -0.97 -1.89
N HIS A 35 2.99 -1.61 -3.03
CA HIS A 35 2.96 -3.08 -3.11
C HIS A 35 4.33 -3.70 -2.82
N PHE A 36 5.41 -3.13 -3.34
CA PHE A 36 6.77 -3.60 -3.07
C PHE A 36 7.19 -3.34 -1.62
N LYS A 37 6.79 -2.22 -1.02
CA LYS A 37 7.06 -1.95 0.39
C LYS A 37 6.42 -2.99 1.31
N LEU A 38 5.19 -3.45 1.01
CA LEU A 38 4.49 -4.43 1.84
C LEU A 38 5.27 -5.75 1.99
N SER A 39 5.85 -6.27 0.91
CA SER A 39 6.65 -7.50 0.98
C SER A 39 7.98 -7.28 1.71
N ASN A 40 8.64 -6.14 1.47
CA ASN A 40 9.90 -5.81 2.13
C ASN A 40 9.73 -5.54 3.64
N ASN A 41 8.63 -4.92 4.06
CA ASN A 41 8.34 -4.69 5.48
C ASN A 41 8.27 -6.00 6.27
N GLN A 42 7.71 -7.07 5.70
CA GLN A 42 7.70 -8.37 6.35
C GLN A 42 9.14 -8.87 6.55
N LYS A 43 9.99 -8.75 5.52
CA LYS A 43 11.39 -9.16 5.63
C LYS A 43 12.16 -8.32 6.66
N TYR A 44 11.89 -7.03 6.73
CA TYR A 44 12.46 -6.15 7.76
C TYR A 44 12.08 -6.61 9.17
N ALA A 45 10.80 -6.90 9.40
CA ALA A 45 10.31 -7.41 10.68
C ALA A 45 10.98 -8.74 11.06
N ASP A 46 11.14 -9.66 10.10
CA ASP A 46 11.85 -10.91 10.32
C ASP A 46 13.31 -10.68 10.77
N LEU A 47 14.04 -9.76 10.12
CA LEU A 47 15.43 -9.46 10.49
C LEU A 47 15.53 -8.94 11.93
N VAL A 48 14.62 -8.03 12.32
CA VAL A 48 14.56 -7.52 13.69
C VAL A 48 14.25 -8.65 14.66
N TYR A 49 13.25 -9.48 14.36
CA TYR A 49 12.85 -10.61 15.19
C TYR A 49 13.97 -11.67 15.34
N TYR A 50 14.76 -11.90 14.30
CA TYR A 50 15.91 -12.81 14.33
C TYR A 50 17.16 -12.22 15.03
N GLY A 51 17.11 -10.96 15.47
CA GLY A 51 18.24 -10.28 16.11
C GLY A 51 19.31 -9.78 15.13
N TYR A 52 18.98 -9.68 13.83
CA TYR A 52 19.90 -9.19 12.79
C TYR A 52 19.90 -7.67 12.66
N TRP A 53 19.83 -6.98 13.80
CA TRP A 53 19.71 -5.52 13.89
C TRP A 53 20.86 -4.77 13.20
N PHE A 54 22.07 -5.29 13.30
CA PHE A 54 23.30 -4.72 12.71
C PHE A 54 23.69 -5.37 11.37
N SER A 55 22.78 -6.12 10.74
CA SER A 55 23.08 -6.74 9.45
C SER A 55 23.08 -5.68 8.33
N PRO A 56 23.97 -5.81 7.32
CA PRO A 56 23.96 -4.90 6.16
C PRO A 56 22.62 -4.87 5.43
N LEU A 57 21.89 -6.00 5.43
CA LEU A 57 20.56 -6.08 4.81
C LEU A 57 19.52 -5.22 5.56
N LYS A 58 19.57 -5.20 6.90
CA LYS A 58 18.69 -4.34 7.71
C LYS A 58 19.00 -2.87 7.44
N GLU A 59 20.28 -2.49 7.41
CA GLU A 59 20.70 -1.11 7.07
C GLU A 59 20.24 -0.68 5.67
N ALA A 60 20.34 -1.57 4.68
CA ALA A 60 19.84 -1.30 3.32
C ALA A 60 18.32 -1.04 3.31
N PHE A 61 17.55 -1.78 4.12
CA PHE A 61 16.11 -1.52 4.26
C PHE A 61 15.80 -0.21 4.99
N ASP A 62 16.62 0.20 5.96
CA ASP A 62 16.46 1.51 6.61
C ASP A 62 16.57 2.64 5.58
N GLU A 63 17.58 2.60 4.71
CA GLU A 63 17.78 3.61 3.66
C GLU A 63 16.67 3.55 2.59
N PHE A 64 16.24 2.34 2.22
CA PHE A 64 15.09 2.16 1.33
C PHE A 64 13.81 2.82 1.90
N ASN A 65 13.51 2.59 3.17
CA ASN A 65 12.34 3.17 3.83
C ASN A 65 12.46 4.69 4.00
N LYS A 66 13.65 5.20 4.34
CA LYS A 66 13.91 6.66 4.40
C LYS A 66 13.64 7.32 3.05
N SER A 67 14.07 6.70 1.95
CA SER A 67 13.85 7.21 0.59
C SER A 67 12.36 7.22 0.23
N LEU A 68 11.65 6.11 0.46
CA LEU A 68 10.22 6.00 0.17
C LEU A 68 9.37 6.97 1.00
N LEU A 69 9.69 7.12 2.28
CA LEU A 69 8.89 7.90 3.23
C LEU A 69 9.35 9.35 3.37
N LYS A 70 10.21 9.85 2.46
CA LYS A 70 10.69 11.24 2.48
C LYS A 70 9.58 12.30 2.53
N ASN A 71 8.42 11.97 1.94
CA ASN A 71 7.25 12.85 1.85
C ASN A 71 6.12 12.41 2.79
N ALA A 72 6.38 11.51 3.77
CA ALA A 72 5.37 10.98 4.69
C ALA A 72 4.95 12.03 5.73
N THR A 73 4.30 13.08 5.24
CA THR A 73 3.81 14.23 5.99
C THR A 73 2.32 14.36 5.77
N GLY A 74 1.55 14.54 6.85
CA GLY A 74 0.11 14.72 6.78
C GLY A 74 -0.57 14.49 8.12
N GLU A 75 -1.90 14.47 8.10
CA GLU A 75 -2.73 14.24 9.28
C GLU A 75 -3.75 13.14 8.99
N VAL A 76 -3.96 12.26 9.97
CA VAL A 76 -4.98 11.21 9.95
C VAL A 76 -5.87 11.38 11.16
N LYS A 77 -7.17 11.54 10.93
CA LYS A 77 -8.17 11.62 11.99
C LYS A 77 -8.64 10.21 12.33
N LEU A 78 -8.38 9.77 13.55
CA LEU A 78 -8.78 8.45 14.04
C LEU A 78 -9.87 8.55 15.11
N LYS A 79 -10.76 7.56 15.14
CA LYS A 79 -11.69 7.29 16.25
C LYS A 79 -11.32 5.96 16.88
N LEU A 80 -11.06 5.99 18.18
CA LEU A 80 -10.76 4.80 18.97
C LEU A 80 -12.02 4.38 19.72
N TYR A 81 -12.46 3.13 19.53
CA TYR A 81 -13.66 2.65 20.21
C TYR A 81 -13.62 1.14 20.42
N LYS A 82 -13.80 0.70 21.67
CA LYS A 82 -13.88 -0.72 22.06
C LYS A 82 -12.79 -1.60 21.41
N GLY A 83 -11.54 -1.19 21.52
CA GLY A 83 -10.39 -1.91 20.96
C GLY A 83 -10.22 -1.79 19.44
N ASN A 84 -11.02 -0.97 18.75
CA ASN A 84 -10.92 -0.74 17.31
C ASN A 84 -10.40 0.67 16.99
N ILE A 85 -9.72 0.77 15.84
CA ILE A 85 -9.21 2.02 15.27
C ILE A 85 -9.95 2.29 13.96
N TYR A 86 -10.71 3.38 13.89
CA TYR A 86 -11.45 3.79 12.70
C TYR A 86 -10.82 5.04 12.09
N VAL A 87 -10.60 5.01 10.77
CA VAL A 87 -10.10 6.16 10.02
C VAL A 87 -11.29 7.03 9.62
N LEU A 88 -11.31 8.28 10.09
CA LEU A 88 -12.38 9.24 9.80
C LEU A 88 -12.02 10.21 8.68
N GLY A 89 -10.74 10.39 8.40
CA GLY A 89 -10.26 11.32 7.39
C GLY A 89 -8.75 11.38 7.36
N ARG A 90 -8.22 11.85 6.24
CA ARG A 90 -6.78 11.89 5.96
C ARG A 90 -6.49 13.04 5.01
N LYS A 91 -5.37 13.71 5.21
CA LYS A 91 -4.88 14.78 4.33
C LYS A 91 -3.36 14.79 4.32
N SER A 92 -2.77 15.13 3.18
CA SER A 92 -1.33 15.30 3.02
C SER A 92 -1.06 16.38 1.98
N PRO A 93 -0.06 17.25 2.19
CA PRO A 93 0.41 18.18 1.15
C PRO A 93 1.06 17.47 -0.04
N TYR A 94 1.42 16.19 0.09
CA TYR A 94 2.06 15.37 -0.95
C TYR A 94 1.10 14.30 -1.49
N SER A 95 -0.21 14.48 -1.33
CA SER A 95 -1.16 13.47 -1.79
C SER A 95 -1.14 13.32 -3.31
N LEU A 96 -1.03 12.08 -3.77
CA LEU A 96 -1.22 11.67 -5.17
C LEU A 96 -2.69 11.55 -5.55
N TYR A 97 -3.61 11.71 -4.59
CA TYR A 97 -5.03 11.78 -4.88
C TYR A 97 -5.35 13.12 -5.52
N ASP A 98 -5.85 13.07 -6.76
CA ASP A 98 -6.42 14.22 -7.45
C ASP A 98 -7.94 14.02 -7.56
N TYR A 99 -8.69 14.91 -6.92
CA TYR A 99 -10.15 14.87 -6.94
C TYR A 99 -10.72 14.96 -8.36
N LYS A 100 -10.14 15.78 -9.24
CA LYS A 100 -10.66 15.96 -10.60
C LYS A 100 -10.46 14.72 -11.46
N LEU A 101 -9.41 13.94 -11.21
CA LEU A 101 -9.20 12.66 -11.89
C LEU A 101 -10.06 11.52 -11.35
N ALA A 102 -10.68 11.69 -10.17
CA ALA A 102 -11.43 10.64 -9.50
C ALA A 102 -12.95 10.89 -9.43
N THR A 103 -13.39 12.13 -9.62
CA THR A 103 -14.80 12.52 -9.52
C THR A 103 -15.60 12.18 -10.78
N TYR A 104 -16.91 12.03 -10.62
CA TYR A 104 -17.89 11.98 -11.73
C TYR A 104 -18.72 13.26 -11.81
N ASP A 105 -18.39 14.26 -10.99
CA ASP A 105 -19.03 15.57 -11.03
C ASP A 105 -18.62 16.35 -12.30
N LYS A 106 -19.17 17.56 -12.47
CA LYS A 106 -18.91 18.41 -13.65
C LYS A 106 -17.43 18.77 -13.87
N GLU A 107 -16.60 18.59 -12.85
CA GLU A 107 -15.16 18.87 -12.90
C GLU A 107 -14.29 17.65 -13.25
N ASP A 108 -14.90 16.54 -13.67
CA ASP A 108 -14.20 15.33 -14.13
C ASP A 108 -13.19 15.67 -15.24
N ALA A 109 -11.93 15.32 -14.98
CA ALA A 109 -10.78 15.55 -15.85
C ALA A 109 -10.17 14.25 -16.40
N PHE A 110 -10.76 13.08 -16.11
CA PHE A 110 -10.24 11.80 -16.58
C PHE A 110 -10.57 11.55 -18.06
N ASP A 111 -9.56 11.15 -18.86
CA ASP A 111 -9.77 10.77 -20.26
C ASP A 111 -10.32 9.32 -20.35
N HIS A 112 -11.65 9.24 -20.40
CA HIS A 112 -12.38 7.97 -20.53
C HIS A 112 -12.08 7.22 -21.83
N ILE A 113 -11.71 7.91 -22.91
CA ILE A 113 -11.36 7.27 -24.20
C ILE A 113 -10.01 6.55 -24.06
N ALA A 114 -9.03 7.22 -23.45
CA ALA A 114 -7.73 6.63 -23.18
C ALA A 114 -7.86 5.40 -22.25
N GLY A 115 -8.68 5.47 -21.21
CA GLY A 115 -8.96 4.35 -20.32
C GLY A 115 -9.50 3.10 -21.04
N GLY A 116 -10.46 3.31 -21.95
CA GLY A 116 -10.99 2.22 -22.79
C GLY A 116 -9.91 1.58 -23.66
N LYS A 117 -9.07 2.38 -24.32
CA LYS A 117 -7.96 1.91 -25.15
C LYS A 117 -6.89 1.18 -24.34
N PHE A 118 -6.54 1.69 -23.17
CA PHE A 118 -5.57 1.06 -22.26
C PHE A 118 -6.00 -0.36 -21.89
N THR A 119 -7.28 -0.54 -21.54
CA THR A 119 -7.82 -1.85 -21.15
C THR A 119 -7.66 -2.90 -22.25
N LEU A 120 -7.82 -2.51 -23.52
CA LEU A 120 -7.63 -3.40 -24.66
C LEU A 120 -6.20 -3.93 -24.75
N VAL A 121 -5.21 -3.05 -24.53
CA VAL A 121 -3.78 -3.37 -24.60
C VAL A 121 -3.33 -4.14 -23.36
N TRP A 122 -3.68 -3.65 -22.17
CA TRP A 122 -3.33 -4.25 -20.88
C TRP A 122 -3.85 -5.70 -20.76
N GLY A 123 -5.05 -5.95 -21.28
CA GLY A 123 -5.67 -7.28 -21.28
C GLY A 123 -5.15 -8.24 -22.35
N LEU A 124 -4.28 -7.83 -23.28
CA LEU A 124 -3.86 -8.68 -24.41
C LEU A 124 -3.25 -10.01 -23.98
N PRO A 125 -2.31 -10.07 -23.01
CA PRO A 125 -1.73 -11.35 -22.59
C PRO A 125 -2.78 -12.30 -22.00
N LEU A 126 -3.71 -11.76 -21.21
CA LEU A 126 -4.78 -12.55 -20.59
C LEU A 126 -5.78 -13.08 -21.64
N ARG A 127 -6.09 -12.27 -22.67
CA ARG A 127 -6.92 -12.72 -23.81
C ARG A 127 -6.26 -13.87 -24.56
N GLN A 128 -4.94 -13.82 -24.76
CA GLN A 128 -4.21 -14.90 -25.43
C GLN A 128 -4.27 -16.20 -24.62
N ILE A 129 -4.08 -16.11 -23.29
CA ILE A 129 -4.24 -17.26 -22.39
C ILE A 129 -5.67 -17.84 -22.49
N GLY A 130 -6.70 -16.97 -22.48
CA GLY A 130 -8.09 -17.39 -22.62
C GLY A 130 -8.38 -18.12 -23.94
N LYS A 131 -7.79 -17.64 -25.05
CA LYS A 131 -7.89 -18.31 -26.36
C LYS A 131 -7.25 -19.70 -26.34
N ILE A 132 -6.04 -19.82 -25.79
CA ILE A 132 -5.33 -21.11 -25.68
C ILE A 132 -6.13 -22.11 -24.82
N LYS A 133 -6.78 -21.63 -23.76
CA LYS A 133 -7.62 -22.45 -22.87
C LYS A 133 -9.00 -22.81 -23.47
N GLY A 134 -9.31 -22.39 -24.70
CA GLY A 134 -10.62 -22.63 -25.31
C GLY A 134 -11.77 -21.85 -24.68
N MET A 135 -11.48 -20.84 -23.85
CA MET A 135 -12.48 -20.00 -23.16
C MET A 135 -12.97 -18.82 -24.03
N GLY A 136 -12.52 -18.74 -25.29
CA GLY A 136 -12.97 -17.75 -26.26
C GLY A 136 -14.07 -18.30 -27.15
N GLY A 137 -15.27 -18.51 -26.60
CA GLY A 137 -16.47 -18.72 -27.42
C GLY A 137 -16.88 -17.41 -28.09
N ASN A 138 -17.10 -17.44 -29.40
CA ASN A 138 -17.68 -16.32 -30.17
C ASN A 138 -18.99 -15.85 -29.52
N LYS A 139 -18.97 -14.66 -28.93
CA LYS A 139 -20.09 -13.73 -28.86
C LYS A 139 -19.54 -12.32 -29.00
#